data_AF-A4NYY9-F1
#
_entry.id   AF-A4NYY9-F1
#
_cell.length_a   1.000
_cell.length_b   1.000
_cell.length_c   1.000
_cell.angle_alpha   90.00
_cell.angle_beta   90.00
_cell.angle_gamma   90.00
#
_symmetry.space_group_name_H-M   'P 1'
#
loop_
_entity.id
_entity.type
_entity.pdbx_description
1 polymer ?
#
loop_
_entity_poly.entity_id
_entity_poly.type
_entity_poly.pdbx_seq_one_letter_code
_entity_poly.pdbx_strand_id
1 'polypeptide(L)'
;MAIVGLFYGSDTGNTENIAKQIQKQLGSDLIDIRDIAKSSKEDIEAYDFLLFGIPTWYYGEAQADWDDFFQHSKKSILQINL
;
A
#
# COMPACT_ATOMS: atom_id res chain seq x y z
N MET A 1 -12.35 13.71 5.58
CA MET A 1 -11.13 13.24 4.89
C MET A 1 -10.59 12.11 5.76
N ALA A 2 -10.36 10.92 5.21
CA ALA A 2 -9.68 9.88 5.96
C ALA A 2 -8.25 10.36 6.28
N ILE A 3 -7.75 10.02 7.47
CA ILE A 3 -6.48 10.53 7.99
C ILE A 3 -5.32 9.61 7.58
N VAL A 4 -5.61 8.32 7.37
CA VAL A 4 -4.62 7.30 7.05
C VAL A 4 -4.85 6.77 5.62
N GLY A 5 -3.80 6.81 4.80
CA GLY A 5 -3.78 6.14 3.50
C GLY A 5 -3.21 4.72 3.64
N LEU A 6 -4.02 3.70 3.35
CA LEU A 6 -3.60 2.31 3.28
C LEU A 6 -3.44 1.91 1.81
N PHE A 7 -2.19 1.81 1.37
CA PHE A 7 -1.86 1.39 0.00
C PHE A 7 -1.47 -0.07 -0.01
N TYR A 8 -1.97 -0.85 -0.97
CA TYR A 8 -1.64 -2.26 -1.11
C TYR A 8 -1.29 -2.63 -2.54
N GLY A 9 -0.47 -3.66 -2.71
CA GLY A 9 -0.26 -4.38 -3.97
C GLY A 9 -0.71 -5.84 -3.80
N SER A 10 -1.25 -6.46 -4.85
CA SER A 10 -1.85 -7.79 -4.71
C SER A 10 -2.17 -8.47 -6.06
N ASP A 11 -1.54 -9.61 -6.35
CA ASP A 11 -1.84 -10.38 -7.58
C ASP A 11 -3.02 -11.35 -7.40
N THR A 12 -3.20 -11.90 -6.19
CA THR A 12 -4.19 -12.96 -5.90
C THR A 12 -5.32 -12.53 -4.94
N GLY A 13 -5.33 -11.25 -4.54
CA GLY A 13 -6.37 -10.65 -3.69
C GLY A 13 -6.15 -10.78 -2.18
N ASN A 14 -5.13 -11.48 -1.72
CA ASN A 14 -4.91 -11.71 -0.29
C ASN A 14 -4.61 -10.41 0.47
N THR A 15 -3.68 -9.59 -0.02
CA THR A 15 -3.33 -8.31 0.63
C THR A 15 -4.49 -7.32 0.57
N GLU A 16 -5.25 -7.30 -0.53
CA GLU A 16 -6.48 -6.51 -0.65
C GLU A 16 -7.50 -6.91 0.42
N ASN A 17 -7.70 -8.20 0.63
CA ASN A 17 -8.63 -8.70 1.64
C ASN A 17 -8.19 -8.31 3.06
N ILE A 18 -6.88 -8.32 3.35
CA ILE A 18 -6.34 -7.83 4.63
C ILE A 18 -6.56 -6.32 4.78
N ALA A 19 -6.29 -5.53 3.73
CA ALA A 19 -6.56 -4.09 3.74
C ALA A 19 -8.03 -3.79 4.07
N LYS A 20 -8.97 -4.49 3.40
CA LYS A 20 -10.41 -4.37 3.67
C LYS A 20 -10.79 -4.78 5.08
N GLN A 21 -10.15 -5.81 5.65
CA GLN A 21 -10.37 -6.21 7.04
C GLN A 21 -9.89 -5.13 8.03
N ILE A 22 -8.75 -4.51 7.77
CA ILE A 22 -8.21 -3.41 8.60
C ILE A 22 -9.17 -2.22 8.56
N GLN A 23 -9.60 -1.77 7.38
CA GLN A 23 -10.57 -0.67 7.26
C GLN A 23 -11.92 -1.02 7.91
N LYS A 24 -12.39 -2.27 7.80
CA LYS A 24 -13.62 -2.70 8.46
C LYS A 24 -13.54 -2.58 9.99
N GLN A 25 -12.37 -2.82 10.58
CA GLN A 25 -12.16 -2.73 12.03
C GLN A 25 -11.95 -1.29 12.50
N LEU A 26 -11.23 -0.47 11.73
CA LEU A 26 -10.85 0.88 12.12
C LEU A 26 -11.83 1.97 11.63
N GLY A 27 -12.67 1.65 10.65
CA GLY A 27 -13.66 2.54 10.05
C GLY A 27 -13.18 3.18 8.75
N SER A 28 -14.11 3.32 7.80
CA SER A 28 -13.89 4.00 6.51
C SER A 28 -13.68 5.51 6.64
N ASP A 29 -14.11 6.11 7.75
CA ASP A 29 -13.87 7.52 8.03
C ASP A 29 -12.41 7.80 8.40
N LEU A 30 -11.68 6.78 8.85
CA LEU A 30 -10.28 6.88 9.28
C LEU A 30 -9.31 6.36 8.22
N ILE A 31 -9.62 5.22 7.60
CA ILE A 31 -8.74 4.52 6.64
C ILE A 31 -9.31 4.65 5.22
N ASP A 32 -8.54 5.24 4.32
CA ASP A 32 -8.77 5.16 2.87
C ASP A 32 -7.89 4.07 2.26
N ILE A 33 -8.48 3.13 1.51
CA ILE A 33 -7.75 2.02 0.90
C ILE A 33 -7.49 2.35 -0.56
N ARG A 34 -6.23 2.23 -1.01
CA ARG A 34 -5.84 2.41 -2.41
C ARG A 34 -4.96 1.27 -2.92
N ASP A 35 -5.20 0.92 -4.18
CA ASP A 35 -4.34 0.00 -4.94
C ASP A 35 -3.11 0.77 -5.43
N ILE A 36 -1.91 0.29 -5.10
CA ILE A 36 -0.66 0.97 -5.47
C ILE A 36 -0.48 1.05 -6.98
N ALA A 37 -0.97 0.05 -7.74
CA ALA A 37 -0.92 0.04 -9.20
C ALA A 37 -1.72 1.20 -9.84
N LYS A 38 -2.63 1.81 -9.08
CA LYS A 38 -3.48 2.93 -9.51
C LYS A 38 -3.18 4.22 -8.76
N SER A 39 -2.12 4.26 -7.97
CA SER A 39 -1.79 5.37 -7.10
C SER A 39 -0.54 6.10 -7.57
N SER A 40 -0.58 7.42 -7.46
CA SER A 40 0.54 8.31 -7.72
C SER A 40 1.28 8.65 -6.42
N LYS A 41 2.43 9.31 -6.56
CA LYS A 41 3.16 9.84 -5.40
C LYS A 41 2.35 10.92 -4.68
N GLU A 42 1.62 11.73 -5.44
CA GLU A 42 0.77 12.79 -4.94
C GLU A 42 -0.38 12.24 -4.09
N ASP A 43 -0.92 11.07 -4.45
CA ASP A 43 -1.92 10.37 -3.63
C ASP A 43 -1.34 10.01 -2.26
N ILE A 44 -0.11 9.50 -2.19
CA ILE A 44 0.55 9.15 -0.93
C ILE A 44 0.84 10.39 -0.08
N GLU A 45 1.30 11.48 -0.71
CA GLU A 45 1.63 12.74 -0.02
C GLU A 45 0.39 13.47 0.52
N ALA A 46 -0.83 13.04 0.15
CA ALA A 46 -2.08 13.60 0.64
C ALA A 46 -2.47 13.15 2.06
N TYR A 47 -1.77 12.16 2.65
CA TYR A 47 -2.09 11.61 3.96
C TYR A 47 -1.01 11.90 5.00
N ASP A 48 -1.43 12.17 6.24
CA ASP A 48 -0.51 12.37 7.38
C ASP A 48 0.07 11.04 7.89
N PHE A 49 -0.71 9.97 7.78
CA PHE A 49 -0.33 8.62 8.19
C PHE A 49 -0.46 7.64 7.02
N LEU A 50 0.47 6.70 6.93
CA LEU A 50 0.56 5.75 5.83
C LEU A 50 0.69 4.32 6.34
N LEU A 51 -0.04 3.42 5.70
CA LEU A 51 0.08 1.97 5.87
C LEU A 51 0.36 1.35 4.50
N PHE A 52 1.34 0.45 4.43
CA PHE A 52 1.75 -0.21 3.20
C PHE A 52 1.58 -1.72 3.30
N GLY A 53 0.71 -2.29 2.46
CA GLY A 53 0.53 -3.71 2.25
C GLY A 53 1.37 -4.19 1.06
N ILE A 54 2.59 -4.65 1.34
CA ILE A 54 3.55 -5.13 0.35
C ILE A 54 3.67 -6.65 0.50
N PRO A 55 3.07 -7.47 -0.38
CA PRO A 55 3.31 -8.90 -0.36
C PRO A 55 4.69 -9.21 -0.94
N THR A 56 5.35 -10.23 -0.41
CA THR A 56 6.62 -10.75 -0.93
C THR A 56 6.38 -11.79 -2.02
N TRP A 57 7.19 -11.77 -3.06
CA TRP A 57 7.21 -12.78 -4.13
C TRP A 57 8.55 -13.50 -4.22
N TYR A 58 8.52 -14.69 -4.84
CA TYR A 58 9.69 -15.54 -5.08
C TYR A 58 10.60 -15.67 -3.86
N TYR A 59 11.79 -15.07 -3.91
CA TYR A 59 12.82 -15.14 -2.87
C TYR A 59 12.89 -13.86 -2.03
N GLY A 60 11.72 -13.30 -1.68
CA GLY A 60 11.61 -12.10 -0.85
C GLY A 60 11.62 -10.79 -1.65
N GLU A 61 11.26 -10.85 -2.92
CA GLU A 61 11.11 -9.68 -3.79
C GLU A 61 9.82 -8.93 -3.47
N ALA A 62 9.76 -7.63 -3.79
CA ALA A 62 8.49 -6.92 -3.76
C ALA A 62 7.56 -7.49 -4.84
N GLN A 63 6.27 -7.22 -4.70
CA GLN A 63 5.34 -7.40 -5.80
C GLN A 63 5.61 -6.37 -6.91
N ALA A 64 5.35 -6.74 -8.16
CA ALA A 64 5.74 -5.97 -9.34
C ALA A 64 5.22 -4.51 -9.36
N ASP A 65 4.00 -4.25 -8.89
CA ASP A 65 3.45 -2.88 -8.85
C ASP A 65 4.17 -2.03 -7.79
N TRP A 66 4.62 -2.64 -6.70
CA TRP A 66 5.46 -1.97 -5.71
C TRP A 66 6.85 -1.68 -6.25
N ASP A 67 7.48 -2.64 -6.93
CA ASP A 67 8.78 -2.42 -7.57
C ASP A 67 8.70 -1.29 -8.61
N ASP A 68 7.66 -1.28 -9.45
CA ASP A 68 7.41 -0.21 -10.41
C ASP A 68 7.23 1.15 -9.70
N PHE A 69 6.39 1.18 -8.66
CA PHE A 69 6.20 2.38 -7.86
C PHE A 69 7.52 2.90 -7.26
N PHE A 70 8.35 2.01 -6.70
CA PHE A 70 9.63 2.38 -6.09
C PHE A 70 10.64 2.91 -7.10
N GLN A 71 10.74 2.30 -8.29
CA GLN A 71 11.62 2.77 -9.36
C GLN A 71 11.28 4.19 -9.80
N HIS A 72 9.99 4.54 -9.80
CA HIS A 72 9.51 5.86 -10.17
C HIS A 72 9.49 6.85 -8.99
N SER A 73 9.71 6.39 -7.76
CA SER A 73 9.78 7.23 -6.55
C SER A 73 11.22 7.64 -6.22
N LYS A 74 11.50 8.95 -6.10
CA LYS A 74 12.84 9.47 -5.71
C LYS A 74 13.15 9.37 -4.20
N LYS A 75 12.26 8.79 -3.40
CA LYS A 75 12.34 8.75 -1.93
C LYS A 75 12.65 7.32 -1.51
N SER A 76 13.72 7.11 -0.75
CA SER A 76 14.05 5.80 -0.21
C SER A 76 12.94 5.33 0.73
N ILE A 77 12.09 4.42 0.26
CA ILE A 77 11.15 3.69 1.11
C ILE A 77 11.89 2.47 1.62
N LEU A 78 12.00 2.32 2.94
CA LEU A 78 12.61 1.14 3.53
C LEU A 78 11.61 -0.02 3.39
N GLN A 79 11.87 -0.90 2.43
CA GLN A 79 11.13 -2.15 2.30
C GLN A 79 11.67 -3.16 3.33
N ILE A 80 10.79 -3.59 4.24
CA ILE A 80 11.04 -4.71 5.14
C ILE A 80 10.23 -5.88 4.62
N ASN A 81 10.91 -6.89 4.09
CA ASN A 81 10.29 -8.15 3.69
C ASN A 81 10.03 -8.98 4.95
N LEU A 82 8.77 -9.35 5.20
CA LEU A 82 8.35 -10.24 6.28
C LEU A 82 8.09 -11.65 5.75
#